data_AF-A0A7K0C2P3-F1
#
_entry.id   AF-A0A7K0C2P3-F1
#
_cell.length_a   1.000
_cell.length_b   1.000
_cell.length_c   1.000
_cell.angle_alpha   90.00
_cell.angle_beta   90.00
_cell.angle_gamma   90.00
#
_symmetry.space_group_name_H-M   'P 1'
#
loop_
_entity.id
_entity.type
_entity.pdbx_description
1 polymer ?
#
loop_
_entity_poly.entity_id
_entity_poly.type
_entity_poly.pdbx_seq_one_letter_code
_entity_poly.pdbx_strand_id
1 'polypeptide(L)' 'MNESIGAAVRLRRRALGLTQAGLGERAGLTQSAVSRLEDGTRLPPLPALERVAHALGLRLRIGLDGP' A
#
# COMPACT_ATOMS: atom_id res chain seq x y z
N MET A 1 12.14 9.39 -11.21
CA MET A 1 12.24 8.46 -10.05
C MET A 1 10.93 7.70 -9.96
N ASN A 2 10.91 6.42 -10.36
CA ASN A 2 9.72 5.59 -10.15
C ASN A 2 9.84 4.99 -8.75
N GLU A 3 9.16 5.58 -7.78
CA GLU A 3 9.14 5.05 -6.41
C GLU A 3 8.35 3.74 -6.39
N SER A 4 8.88 2.71 -5.73
CA SER A 4 8.13 1.45 -5.54
C SER A 4 6.82 1.74 -4.82
N ILE A 5 5.73 1.08 -5.22
CA ILE A 5 4.42 1.18 -4.57
C ILE A 5 4.50 0.97 -3.05
N GLY A 6 5.39 0.09 -2.57
CA GLY A 6 5.60 -0.14 -1.14
C GLY A 6 6.15 1.08 -0.40
N ALA A 7 7.08 1.81 -1.02
CA ALA A 7 7.65 3.02 -0.44
C ALA A 7 6.61 4.17 -0.42
N ALA A 8 5.83 4.32 -1.50
CA ALA A 8 4.71 5.28 -1.55
C ALA A 8 3.65 5.00 -0.47
N VAL A 9 3.28 3.72 -0.27
CA VAL A 9 2.38 3.27 0.81
C VAL A 9 2.94 3.64 2.18
N ARG A 10 4.22 3.33 2.43
CA ARG A 10 4.89 3.63 3.71
C ARG A 10 4.92 5.13 4.00
N LEU A 11 5.31 5.93 3.01
CA LEU A 11 5.39 7.38 3.13
C LEU A 11 4.03 7.97 3.48
N ARG A 12 2.99 7.60 2.73
CA ARG A 12 1.63 8.10 2.96
C ARG A 12 1.07 7.65 4.32
N ARG A 13 1.29 6.39 4.70
CA ARG A 13 0.88 5.88 6.03
C ARG A 13 1.48 6.72 7.16
N ARG A 14 2.78 7.00 7.10
CA ARG A 14 3.49 7.82 8.09
C ARG A 14 2.96 9.25 8.13
N ALA A 15 2.69 9.85 6.97
CA ALA A 15 2.08 11.19 6.89
C ALA A 15 0.68 11.26 7.53
N LEU A 16 -0.03 10.13 7.62
CA LEU A 16 -1.33 10.00 8.30
C LEU A 16 -1.20 9.61 9.80
N GLY A 17 0.02 9.46 10.33
CA GLY A 17 0.26 9.05 11.72
C GLY A 17 -0.14 7.60 12.03
N LEU A 18 -0.32 6.77 11.00
CA LEU A 18 -0.78 5.39 11.18
C LEU A 18 0.38 4.45 11.47
N THR A 19 0.17 3.48 12.37
CA THR A 19 1.05 2.29 12.47
C THR A 19 0.75 1.32 11.31
N GLN A 20 1.64 0.35 11.05
CA GLN A 20 1.36 -0.69 10.06
C GLN A 20 0.14 -1.54 10.43
N ALA A 21 -0.06 -1.80 11.73
CA ALA A 21 -1.25 -2.47 12.23
C ALA A 21 -2.51 -1.63 11.97
N GLY A 22 -2.46 -0.31 12.23
CA GLY A 22 -3.59 0.58 11.98
C GLY A 22 -3.95 0.72 10.50
N LEU A 23 -2.96 0.72 9.60
CA LEU A 23 -3.25 0.58 8.16
C LEU A 23 -3.86 -0.79 7.84
N GLY A 24 -3.33 -1.85 8.45
CA GLY A 24 -3.85 -3.21 8.32
C GLY A 24 -5.33 -3.29 8.67
N GLU A 25 -5.72 -2.81 9.85
CA GLU A 25 -7.11 -2.77 10.30
C GLU A 25 -8.01 -2.00 9.33
N ARG A 26 -7.61 -0.79 8.92
CA ARG A 26 -8.38 0.03 7.97
C ARG A 26 -8.51 -0.59 6.59
N ALA A 27 -7.50 -1.35 6.16
CA ALA A 27 -7.48 -2.00 4.86
C ALA A 27 -8.02 -3.44 4.90
N GLY A 28 -8.32 -4.01 6.07
CA GLY A 28 -8.67 -5.43 6.24
C GLY A 28 -7.49 -6.38 5.94
N LEU A 29 -6.30 -6.05 6.42
CA LEU A 29 -5.05 -6.78 6.27
C LEU A 29 -4.38 -6.99 7.63
N THR A 30 -3.50 -7.99 7.73
CA THR A 30 -2.61 -8.11 8.89
C THR A 30 -1.50 -7.07 8.86
N GLN A 31 -0.95 -6.71 10.02
CA GLN A 31 0.25 -5.87 10.11
C GLN A 31 1.41 -6.47 9.27
N SER A 32 1.58 -7.79 9.30
CA SER A 32 2.63 -8.48 8.55
C SER A 32 2.45 -8.40 7.03
N ALA A 33 1.19 -8.38 6.54
CA ALA A 33 0.90 -8.16 5.12
C ALA A 33 1.25 -6.73 4.71
N VAL A 34 0.96 -5.74 5.57
CA VAL A 34 1.36 -4.34 5.36
C VAL A 34 2.88 -4.20 5.34
N SER A 35 3.61 -4.82 6.28
CA SER A 35 5.08 -4.77 6.27
C SER A 35 5.66 -5.31 4.97
N ARG A 36 5.22 -6.49 4.51
CA ARG A 36 5.72 -7.08 3.26
C ARG A 36 5.41 -6.23 2.02
N LEU A 37 4.25 -5.57 2.00
CA LEU A 37 3.92 -4.60 0.96
C LEU A 37 4.87 -3.41 1.02
N GLU A 38 5.05 -2.80 2.20
CA GLU A 38 5.90 -1.62 2.38
C GLU A 38 7.38 -1.90 2.08
N ASP A 39 7.85 -3.11 2.37
CA ASP A 39 9.21 -3.57 2.08
C ASP A 39 9.37 -4.03 0.61
N GLY A 40 8.28 -4.09 -0.16
CA GLY A 40 8.28 -4.55 -1.55
C GLY A 40 8.51 -6.05 -1.73
N THR A 41 8.54 -6.82 -0.64
CA THR A 41 8.82 -8.26 -0.67
C THR A 41 7.62 -9.09 -1.13
N ARG A 42 6.40 -8.55 -0.99
CA ARG A 42 5.20 -9.16 -1.56
C ARG A 42 4.17 -8.12 -1.96
N LEU A 43 3.78 -8.16 -3.23
CA LEU A 43 2.63 -7.40 -3.71
C LEU A 43 1.33 -8.19 -3.42
N PRO A 44 0.36 -7.61 -2.71
CA PRO A 44 -0.94 -8.22 -2.52
C PRO A 44 -1.77 -8.14 -3.82
N PRO A 45 -2.86 -8.92 -3.94
CA PRO A 45 -3.71 -8.88 -5.13
C PRO A 45 -4.39 -7.52 -5.29
N LEU A 46 -4.81 -7.17 -6.52
CA LEU A 46 -5.39 -5.86 -6.84
C LEU A 46 -6.51 -5.40 -5.88
N PRO A 47 -7.49 -6.23 -5.49
CA PRO A 47 -8.53 -5.80 -4.55
C PRO A 47 -7.99 -5.42 -3.16
N ALA A 48 -6.87 -6.00 -2.74
CA ALA A 48 -6.20 -5.61 -1.51
C ALA A 48 -5.42 -4.30 -1.67
N LEU A 49 -4.80 -4.06 -2.83
CA LEU A 49 -4.18 -2.77 -3.14
C LEU A 49 -5.20 -1.63 -3.19
N GLU A 50 -6.38 -1.87 -3.74
CA GLU A 50 -7.48 -0.89 -3.74
C GLU A 50 -7.91 -0.52 -2.32
N ARG A 51 -8.09 -1.52 -1.43
CA ARG A 51 -8.41 -1.28 -0.01
C ARG A 51 -7.31 -0.49 0.69
N VAL A 52 -6.03 -0.79 0.42
CA VAL A 52 -4.90 -0.01 0.95
C VAL A 52 -4.94 1.43 0.45
N ALA A 53 -5.15 1.64 -0.85
CA ALA A 53 -5.25 2.98 -1.44
C ALA A 53 -6.40 3.77 -0.80
N HIS A 54 -7.58 3.16 -0.68
CA HIS A 54 -8.73 3.77 -0.02
C HIS A 54 -8.45 4.10 1.45
N ALA A 55 -7.84 3.18 2.20
CA ALA A 55 -7.44 3.40 3.59
C ALA A 55 -6.41 4.54 3.75
N LEU A 56 -5.67 4.89 2.70
CA LEU A 56 -4.71 5.99 2.68
C LEU A 56 -5.27 7.29 2.06
N GLY A 57 -6.53 7.29 1.63
CA GLY A 57 -7.15 8.41 0.91
C GLY A 57 -6.50 8.66 -0.45
N LEU A 58 -6.06 7.60 -1.12
CA LEU A 58 -5.43 7.61 -2.44
C LEU A 58 -6.33 6.92 -3.47
N ARG A 59 -6.00 7.09 -4.75
CA ARG A 59 -6.59 6.33 -5.86
C ARG A 59 -5.52 5.44 -6.48
N LEU A 60 -5.82 4.16 -6.66
CA LEU A 60 -4.97 3.23 -7.40
C LEU A 60 -5.06 3.55 -8.89
N ARG A 61 -3.91 3.77 -9.54
CA ARG A 61 -3.79 3.91 -11.00
C ARG A 61 -2.85 2.83 -11.50
N ILE A 62 -3.31 2.07 -12.50
CA ILE A 62 -2.53 1.01 -13.15
C ILE A 62 -2.26 1.46 -14.57
N GLY A 63 -0.98 1.50 -14.94
CA GLY A 63 -0.52 1.72 -16.31
C GLY A 63 0.13 0.43 -16.82
N LEU A 64 -0.09 0.12 -18.09
CA LEU A 64 0.63 -0.91 -18.81
C LEU A 64 1.36 -0.19 -19.93
N ASP A 65 2.67 -0.37 -20.00
CA ASP A 65 3.48 0.16 -21.08
C ASP A 65 3.66 -0.91 -22.15
N GLY A 66 3.63 -0.47 -23.42
CA GLY A 66 3.92 -1.33 -24.57
C GLY A 66 5.43 -1.58 -24.72
N PRO A 67 5.83 -2.52 -25.60
CA PRO A 67 7.23 -2.72 -25.94
C PRO A 67 7.87 -1.47 -26.56
#